data_AF-Q0DRQ4-F1
#
_entry.id   AF-Q0DRQ4-F1
#
_cell.length_a   1.000
_cell.length_b   1.000
_cell.length_c   1.000
_cell.angle_alpha   90.00
_cell.angle_beta   90.00
_cell.angle_gamma   90.00
#
_symmetry.space_group_name_H-M   'P 1'
#
loop_
_entity.id
_entity.type
_entity.pdbx_description
1 polymer ?
#
loop_
_entity_poly.entity_id
_entity_poly.type
_entity_poly.pdbx_seq_one_letter_code
_entity_poly.pdbx_strand_id
1 'polypeptide(L)'
;IASPRPPPSTTPVSSPAAGADLHPASRGGAGVLLLSPPHHRSPAMYIRVKRNKTTYFIQCDPTETTLSIKQKLHSLVDQPPGNQQLILLATTEVVLDDSKTLADQKVENDAVVALTLRKDDNVFEEVSIARPEDFMSSS
;
A
#
# COMPACT_ATOMS: atom_id res chain seq x y z
N ILE A 1 54.98 -10.34 -12.24
CA ILE A 1 54.13 -10.49 -11.03
C ILE A 1 52.84 -11.15 -11.49
N ALA A 2 52.67 -12.44 -11.22
CA ALA A 2 51.55 -13.23 -11.75
C ALA A 2 50.57 -13.48 -10.59
N SER A 3 49.38 -12.90 -10.66
CA SER A 3 48.30 -13.14 -9.71
C SER A 3 47.51 -14.37 -10.15
N PRO A 4 47.42 -15.44 -9.34
CA PRO A 4 46.51 -16.54 -9.63
C PRO A 4 45.09 -16.21 -9.15
N ARG A 5 44.14 -16.38 -10.06
CA ARG A 5 42.67 -16.31 -9.85
C ARG A 5 42.18 -17.58 -9.13
N PRO A 6 41.30 -17.49 -8.11
CA PRO A 6 40.69 -18.68 -7.51
C PRO A 6 39.54 -19.25 -8.37
N PRO A 7 39.37 -20.58 -8.46
CA PRO A 7 38.18 -21.20 -9.06
C PRO A 7 37.00 -21.30 -8.07
N PRO A 8 35.75 -21.41 -8.58
CA PRO A 8 34.52 -21.26 -7.81
C PRO A 8 34.15 -22.46 -6.92
N SER A 9 33.46 -22.18 -5.82
CA SER A 9 32.90 -23.16 -4.88
C SER A 9 31.86 -24.07 -5.55
N THR A 10 32.14 -25.36 -5.55
CA THR A 10 31.22 -26.42 -5.94
C THR A 10 30.29 -26.77 -4.79
N THR A 11 29.00 -26.48 -4.95
CA THR A 11 27.94 -27.15 -4.17
C THR A 11 26.96 -27.79 -5.14
N PRO A 12 26.91 -29.12 -5.25
CA PRO A 12 25.79 -29.79 -5.88
C PRO A 12 24.68 -30.04 -4.85
N VAL A 13 23.64 -29.23 -5.00
CA VAL A 13 22.20 -29.55 -4.93
C VAL A 13 21.82 -30.98 -4.51
N SER A 14 21.05 -31.05 -3.42
CA SER A 14 20.26 -32.23 -3.03
C SER A 14 19.15 -32.51 -4.04
N SER A 15 18.96 -33.79 -4.39
CA SER A 15 17.73 -34.28 -5.05
C SER A 15 17.59 -35.82 -4.97
N PRO A 16 16.37 -36.35 -5.17
CA PRO A 16 15.68 -37.20 -4.19
C PRO A 16 15.48 -38.67 -4.64
N ALA A 17 15.14 -39.56 -3.70
CA ALA A 17 14.54 -40.86 -3.97
C ALA A 17 13.55 -41.17 -2.84
N ALA A 18 12.24 -41.04 -3.07
CA ALA A 18 11.36 -42.05 -3.66
C ALA A 18 11.20 -43.28 -2.75
N GLY A 19 10.26 -43.19 -1.82
CA GLY A 19 9.70 -44.34 -1.10
C GLY A 19 8.18 -44.23 -1.17
N ALA A 20 7.58 -45.04 -2.04
CA ALA A 20 6.15 -45.26 -2.09
C ALA A 20 5.78 -46.27 -1.01
N ASP A 21 4.88 -45.90 -0.09
CA ASP A 21 4.10 -46.85 0.69
C ASP A 21 2.63 -46.41 0.65
N LEU A 22 1.83 -47.21 -0.05
CA LEU A 22 0.38 -47.08 -0.12
C LEU A 22 -0.21 -47.97 0.99
N HIS A 23 -0.84 -47.35 1.98
CA HIS A 23 -1.76 -48.03 2.89
C HIS A 23 -3.11 -47.29 2.93
N PRO A 24 -4.22 -47.97 2.60
CA PRO A 24 -5.56 -47.44 2.83
C PRO A 24 -6.03 -47.88 4.23
N ALA A 25 -5.99 -46.96 5.20
CA ALA A 25 -6.58 -47.18 6.51
C ALA A 25 -7.60 -46.08 6.81
N SER A 26 -8.86 -46.41 6.53
CA SER A 26 -10.04 -45.76 7.06
C SER A 26 -9.99 -45.76 8.59
N ARG A 27 -10.12 -44.58 9.21
CA ARG A 27 -10.82 -44.39 10.49
C ARG A 27 -10.98 -42.91 10.81
N GLY A 28 -12.23 -42.55 11.12
CA GLY A 28 -12.66 -41.19 11.39
C GLY A 28 -11.83 -40.49 12.46
N GLY A 29 -11.62 -39.21 12.23
CA GLY A 29 -11.16 -38.23 13.18
C GLY A 29 -11.83 -36.93 12.81
N ALA A 30 -12.49 -36.32 13.77
CA ALA A 30 -13.31 -35.12 13.62
C ALA A 30 -12.67 -34.11 12.66
N GLY A 31 -13.39 -33.78 11.60
CA GLY A 31 -13.11 -32.60 10.81
C GLY A 31 -13.20 -31.40 11.74
N VAL A 32 -12.05 -30.97 12.26
CA VAL A 32 -11.85 -29.58 12.61
C VAL A 32 -11.93 -28.84 11.29
N LEU A 33 -13.15 -28.51 10.90
CA LEU A 33 -13.38 -27.42 9.97
C LEU A 33 -12.79 -26.22 10.71
N LEU A 34 -11.51 -25.95 10.47
CA LEU A 34 -10.89 -24.67 10.76
C LEU A 34 -11.67 -23.71 9.87
N LEU A 35 -12.83 -23.29 10.37
CA LEU A 35 -13.53 -22.11 9.91
C LEU A 35 -12.45 -21.05 9.95
N SER A 36 -11.85 -20.79 8.78
CA SER A 36 -11.00 -19.64 8.58
C SER A 36 -11.83 -18.50 9.15
N PRO A 37 -11.35 -17.79 10.20
CA PRO A 37 -12.12 -16.71 10.78
C PRO A 37 -12.56 -15.83 9.60
N PRO A 38 -13.85 -15.48 9.49
CA PRO A 38 -14.34 -14.71 8.36
C PRO A 38 -13.41 -13.51 8.25
N HIS A 39 -12.72 -13.40 7.11
CA HIS A 39 -11.69 -12.40 6.88
C HIS A 39 -12.19 -11.11 7.49
N HIS A 40 -11.45 -10.64 8.50
CA HIS A 40 -11.78 -9.50 9.34
C HIS A 40 -12.56 -8.50 8.48
N ARG A 41 -13.87 -8.36 8.75
CA ARG A 41 -14.61 -7.15 8.38
C ARG A 41 -14.04 -6.07 9.29
N SER A 42 -12.79 -5.68 9.03
CA SER A 42 -12.18 -4.51 9.62
C SER A 42 -13.15 -3.35 9.38
N PRO A 43 -13.38 -2.49 10.38
CA PRO A 43 -14.19 -1.30 10.18
C PRO A 43 -13.63 -0.57 8.96
N ALA A 44 -14.46 -0.38 7.93
CA ALA A 44 -14.04 0.28 6.71
C ALA A 44 -13.52 1.67 7.07
N MET A 45 -12.20 1.86 6.98
CA MET A 45 -11.58 3.15 7.21
C MET A 45 -11.68 3.95 5.91
N TYR A 46 -11.91 5.24 6.03
CA TYR A 46 -11.95 6.14 4.88
C TYR A 46 -10.99 7.30 5.11
N ILE A 47 -10.33 7.76 4.06
CA ILE A 47 -9.50 8.96 4.08
C ILE A 47 -10.00 9.95 3.03
N ARG A 48 -9.77 11.24 3.30
CA ARG A 48 -10.15 12.35 2.42
C ARG A 48 -8.92 12.84 1.69
N VAL A 49 -8.76 12.38 0.45
CA VAL A 49 -7.67 12.83 -0.41
C VAL A 49 -8.11 14.09 -1.13
N LYS A 50 -7.44 15.22 -0.90
CA LYS A 50 -7.79 16.53 -1.44
C LYS A 50 -6.74 17.01 -2.44
N ARG A 51 -7.20 17.58 -3.56
CA ARG A 51 -6.37 18.24 -4.56
C ARG A 51 -7.13 19.42 -5.14
N ASN A 52 -6.60 20.63 -5.00
CA ASN A 52 -7.26 21.88 -5.37
C ASN A 52 -8.66 21.98 -4.73
N LYS A 53 -9.71 21.95 -5.56
CA LYS A 53 -11.14 21.99 -5.16
C LYS A 53 -11.79 20.60 -5.11
N THR A 54 -11.05 19.54 -5.45
CA THR A 54 -11.57 18.18 -5.53
C THR A 54 -11.22 17.39 -4.28
N THR A 55 -12.17 16.61 -3.77
CA THR A 55 -11.98 15.67 -2.65
C THR A 55 -12.39 14.27 -3.07
N TYR A 56 -11.50 13.30 -2.89
CA TYR A 56 -11.72 11.87 -3.13
C TYR A 56 -11.84 11.14 -1.79
N PHE A 57 -12.88 10.34 -1.65
CA PHE A 57 -13.10 9.49 -0.48
C PHE A 57 -12.58 8.10 -0.78
N ILE A 58 -11.41 7.76 -0.22
CA ILE A 58 -10.77 6.47 -0.46
C ILE A 58 -11.05 5.55 0.72
N GLN A 59 -11.75 4.45 0.45
CA GLN A 59 -11.89 3.36 1.42
C GLN A 59 -10.57 2.60 1.52
N CYS A 60 -10.10 2.31 2.71
CA CYS A 60 -8.85 1.61 2.96
C CYS A 60 -8.84 0.99 4.35
N ASP A 61 -7.76 0.27 4.66
CA ASP A 61 -7.52 -0.33 5.96
C ASP A 61 -6.23 0.23 6.56
N PRO A 62 -6.11 0.32 7.90
CA PRO A 62 -4.90 0.81 8.56
C PRO A 62 -3.65 -0.05 8.23
N THR A 63 -3.85 -1.30 7.81
CA THR A 63 -2.79 -2.23 7.40
C THR A 63 -2.33 -2.02 5.96
N GLU A 64 -3.09 -1.28 5.15
CA GLU A 64 -2.72 -1.00 3.76
C GLU A 64 -1.54 -0.02 3.70
N THR A 65 -0.77 -0.12 2.62
CA THR A 65 0.35 0.80 2.35
C THR A 65 -0.11 2.04 1.61
N THR A 66 0.66 3.12 1.73
CA THR A 66 0.44 4.33 0.94
C THR A 66 0.43 4.03 -0.57
N LEU A 67 1.28 3.09 -1.01
CA LEU A 67 1.31 2.67 -2.42
C LEU A 67 -0.05 2.12 -2.88
N SER A 68 -0.70 1.30 -2.06
CA SER A 68 -2.04 0.78 -2.36
C SER A 68 -3.06 1.91 -2.55
N ILE A 69 -3.00 2.95 -1.71
CA ILE A 69 -3.85 4.14 -1.85
C ILE A 69 -3.61 4.87 -3.18
N LYS A 70 -2.34 5.08 -3.56
CA LYS A 70 -1.97 5.70 -4.84
C LYS A 70 -2.47 4.88 -6.04
N GLN A 71 -2.46 3.55 -5.94
CA GLN A 71 -3.03 2.68 -6.97
C GLN A 71 -4.55 2.87 -7.11
N LYS A 72 -5.29 3.01 -5.99
CA LYS A 72 -6.73 3.29 -6.03
C LYS A 72 -7.04 4.67 -6.64
N LEU A 73 -6.18 5.65 -6.37
CA LEU A 73 -6.29 6.98 -6.94
C LEU A 73 -5.96 7.03 -8.44
N HIS A 74 -5.10 6.13 -8.94
CA HIS A 74 -4.73 6.08 -10.37
C HIS A 74 -5.96 6.12 -11.27
N SER A 75 -6.96 5.28 -11.02
CA SER A 75 -8.20 5.26 -11.82
C SER A 75 -9.07 6.53 -11.69
N LEU A 76 -8.87 7.33 -10.65
CA LEU A 76 -9.64 8.55 -10.38
C LEU A 76 -8.98 9.80 -10.96
N VAL A 77 -7.64 9.86 -10.93
CA VAL A 77 -6.86 11.02 -11.40
C VAL A 77 -6.16 10.79 -12.73
N ASP A 78 -6.24 9.57 -13.28
CA ASP A 78 -5.60 9.13 -14.53
C ASP A 78 -4.07 9.35 -14.52
N GLN A 79 -3.45 9.04 -13.38
CA GLN A 79 -2.01 9.26 -13.18
C GLN A 79 -1.34 8.06 -12.53
N PRO A 80 -0.12 7.71 -12.95
CA PRO A 80 0.58 6.57 -12.39
C PRO A 80 0.99 6.86 -10.93
N PRO A 81 1.03 5.84 -10.06
CA PRO A 81 1.35 6.01 -8.63
C PRO A 81 2.74 6.63 -8.38
N GLY A 82 3.69 6.45 -9.31
CA GLY A 82 5.01 7.09 -9.23
C GLY A 82 5.01 8.61 -9.47
N ASN A 83 3.97 9.15 -10.13
CA ASN A 83 3.78 10.59 -10.29
C ASN A 83 2.83 11.17 -9.24
N GLN A 84 2.42 10.38 -8.25
CA GLN A 84 1.54 10.82 -7.17
C GLN A 84 2.32 10.92 -5.85
N GLN A 85 2.15 12.04 -5.17
CA GLN A 85 2.67 12.25 -3.82
C GLN A 85 1.52 12.57 -2.88
N LEU A 86 1.46 11.81 -1.79
CA LEU A 86 0.43 11.93 -0.76
C LEU A 86 1.07 12.58 0.48
N ILE A 87 0.39 13.56 1.05
CA ILE A 87 0.90 14.35 2.16
C ILE A 87 -0.19 14.38 3.22
N LEU A 88 0.07 13.83 4.40
CA LEU A 88 -0.88 13.86 5.50
C LEU A 88 -0.96 15.28 6.07
N LEU A 89 -2.18 15.81 6.15
CA LEU A 89 -2.49 17.14 6.71
C LEU A 89 -3.25 17.01 8.03
N ALA A 90 -2.65 16.26 8.95
CA ALA A 90 -3.11 16.20 10.32
C ALA A 90 -2.48 17.37 11.11
N THR A 91 -1.76 17.08 12.19
CA THR A 91 -1.05 18.10 12.99
C THR A 91 0.18 18.66 12.28
N THR A 92 0.81 17.86 11.43
CA THR A 92 2.03 18.20 10.70
C THR A 92 1.90 17.72 9.27
N GLU A 93 2.38 18.51 8.33
CA GLU A 93 2.45 18.14 6.92
C GLU A 93 3.57 17.11 6.71
N VAL A 94 3.19 15.85 6.58
CA VAL A 94 4.14 14.73 6.44
C VAL A 94 3.92 14.04 5.10
N VAL A 95 4.96 13.97 4.28
CA VAL A 95 4.93 13.18 3.04
C VAL A 95 4.83 11.71 3.41
N LEU A 96 3.81 11.04 2.88
CA LEU A 96 3.60 9.62 3.14
C LEU A 96 4.56 8.78 2.27
N ASP A 97 5.20 7.82 2.92
CA ASP A 97 6.14 6.87 2.34
C ASP A 97 5.37 5.68 1.73
N ASP A 98 5.73 5.29 0.50
CA ASP A 98 5.07 4.20 -0.22
C ASP A 98 5.27 2.82 0.42
N SER A 99 6.37 2.65 1.15
CA SER A 99 6.75 1.39 1.78
C SER A 99 6.16 1.23 3.18
N LYS A 100 5.55 2.28 3.73
CA LYS A 100 4.91 2.28 5.06
C LYS A 100 3.40 2.07 4.98
N THR A 101 2.85 1.49 6.04
CA THR A 101 1.39 1.35 6.21
C THR A 101 0.76 2.65 6.67
N LEU A 102 -0.55 2.78 6.48
CA LEU A 102 -1.33 3.92 6.98
C LEU A 102 -1.22 4.05 8.50
N ALA A 103 -1.30 2.93 9.24
CA ALA A 103 -1.16 2.92 10.69
C ALA A 103 0.23 3.36 11.20
N ASP A 104 1.31 2.95 10.53
CA ASP A 104 2.69 3.33 10.91
C ASP A 104 2.87 4.85 10.85
N GLN A 105 2.25 5.46 9.84
CA GLN A 105 2.31 6.89 9.56
C GLN A 105 1.22 7.70 10.27
N LYS A 106 0.50 7.07 11.22
CA LYS A 106 -0.56 7.71 12.01
C LYS A 106 -1.70 8.28 11.15
N VAL A 107 -1.98 7.65 10.02
CA VAL A 107 -3.16 8.00 9.22
C VAL A 107 -4.38 7.37 9.90
N GLU A 108 -5.28 8.22 10.38
CA GLU A 108 -6.52 7.82 11.07
C GLU A 108 -7.74 7.84 10.15
N ASN A 109 -8.87 7.32 10.64
CA ASN A 109 -10.13 7.44 9.94
C ASN A 109 -10.50 8.92 9.73
N ASP A 110 -11.02 9.23 8.55
CA ASP A 110 -11.39 10.58 8.12
C ASP A 110 -10.20 11.55 8.00
N ALA A 111 -8.96 11.04 8.04
CA ALA A 111 -7.75 11.84 7.87
C ALA A 111 -7.76 12.59 6.52
N VAL A 112 -7.28 13.83 6.55
CA VAL A 112 -7.14 14.68 5.37
C VAL A 112 -5.74 14.51 4.80
N VAL A 113 -5.66 14.14 3.53
CA VAL A 113 -4.40 13.90 2.80
C VAL A 113 -4.39 14.78 1.57
N ALA A 114 -3.36 15.60 1.37
CA ALA A 114 -3.17 16.29 0.10
C ALA A 114 -2.62 15.33 -0.95
N LEU A 115 -3.11 15.46 -2.17
CA LEU A 115 -2.54 14.80 -3.35
C LEU A 115 -1.88 15.85 -4.24
N THR A 116 -0.58 15.70 -4.44
CA THR A 116 0.19 16.43 -5.45
C THR A 116 0.58 15.49 -6.57
N LEU A 117 0.61 16.02 -7.79
CA LEU A 117 1.03 15.26 -8.95
C LEU A 117 2.31 15.85 -9.53
N ARG A 118 3.14 14.99 -10.09
CA ARG A 118 4.30 15.40 -10.88
C ARG A 118 3.86 15.66 -12.31
N LYS A 119 4.02 16.90 -12.79
CA LYS A 119 3.80 17.25 -14.20
C LYS A 119 5.07 17.02 -15.03
N ASP A 120 4.94 17.16 -16.35
CA ASP A 120 5.97 16.90 -17.37
C ASP A 120 7.31 17.61 -17.10
N ASP A 121 7.32 18.69 -16.32
CA ASP A 121 8.52 19.43 -15.91
C ASP A 121 9.31 18.76 -14.75
N ASN A 122 8.94 17.54 -14.35
CA ASN A 122 9.54 16.79 -13.24
C ASN A 122 9.41 17.47 -11.85
N VAL A 123 8.56 18.50 -11.75
CA VAL A 123 8.23 19.20 -10.51
C VAL A 123 6.85 18.75 -10.02
N PHE A 124 6.74 18.51 -8.71
CA PHE A 124 5.44 18.26 -8.08
C PHE A 124 4.64 19.56 -7.97
N GLU A 125 3.34 19.49 -8.27
CA GLU A 125 2.43 20.59 -8.00
C GLU A 125 2.46 20.99 -6.52
N GLU A 126 2.32 22.29 -6.25
CA GLU A 126 2.21 22.80 -4.88
C GLU A 126 0.95 22.25 -4.21
N VAL A 127 1.02 22.03 -2.88
CA VAL A 127 -0.13 21.63 -2.08
C VAL A 127 -1.15 22.77 -2.05
N SER A 128 -2.12 22.71 -2.94
CA SER A 128 -3.27 23.62 -2.93
C SER A 128 -4.50 22.85 -2.47
N ILE A 129 -5.01 23.19 -1.28
CA ILE A 129 -6.28 22.69 -0.78
C ILE A 129 -7.20 23.88 -0.56
N ALA A 130 -8.33 23.87 -1.26
CA ALA A 130 -9.37 24.87 -1.08
C ALA A 130 -9.86 24.82 0.37
N ARG A 131 -9.67 25.95 1.07
CA ARG A 131 -10.26 26.18 2.37
C ARG A 131 -11.73 26.53 2.20
N PRO A 132 -12.61 26.21 3.16
CA PRO A 132 -14.02 26.57 3.09
C PRO A 132 -14.23 28.09 2.91
N GLU A 133 -13.29 28.93 3.33
CA GLU A 133 -13.34 30.39 3.12
C GLU A 133 -13.15 30.81 1.66
N ASP A 134 -12.46 30.01 0.82
CA ASP A 134 -12.27 30.27 -0.61
C ASP A 134 -13.62 30.29 -1.36
N PHE A 135 -14.59 29.50 -0.90
CA PHE A 135 -15.94 29.46 -1.46
C PHE A 135 -16.75 30.72 -1.16
N MET A 136 -16.39 31.51 -0.15
CA MET A 136 -17.14 32.70 0.29
C MET A 136 -16.65 34.01 -0.35
N SER A 137 -15.51 34.00 -1.05
CA SER A 137 -14.89 35.21 -1.61
C SER A 137 -15.37 35.59 -3.01
N SER A 138 -16.39 34.90 -3.55
CA SER A 138 -16.91 35.14 -4.91
C SER A 138 -18.18 36.01 -4.95
N SER A 139 -18.47 36.81 -3.91
CA SER A 139 -19.59 37.77 -3.90
C SER A 139 -19.17 39.14 -4.40
#